data_AF-A0A4Q5Z1W2-F1
#
_entry.id   AF-A0A4Q5Z1W2-F1
#
_cell.length_a   1.000
_cell.length_b   1.000
_cell.length_c   1.000
_cell.angle_alpha   90.00
_cell.angle_beta   90.00
_cell.angle_gamma   90.00
#
_symmetry.space_group_name_H-M   'P 1'
#
loop_
_entity.id
_entity.type
_entity.pdbx_description
1 polymer ?
#
loop_
_entity_poly.entity_id
_entity_poly.type
_entity_poly.pdbx_seq_one_letter_code
_entity_poly.pdbx_strand_id
1 'polypeptide(L)'
;FISSFNRPNLYYEILPKIKKDQTLKSITKFIVQTKGKSGIIYTLNRKTTEELADMLMANGVKAVAYHAGLDSKLRAERQDQFLNEDVQVIVATIAFGMGIDKPDIRFVIHYNIPKSIENYYQETGRAGRDGLEGKCILYYSHKDVSKLEHLMRDKPLSEREVGAQLINESVSYAESGVCRRKILMSYFGEEYGDASCGNCDNCLHPKEKIEAKENVVQAIKVIKALDERFATDYTVKVLIGYLTPQMKMFRHDGLEEFGIGKGQTDHFWNSLIRQMLLEGLLTKDIEEYGVLKLSKKGEEFYKKPKSFPVILNNLYEDANEDDEEGGEEAAAGVALDEKLFNMLKELRQKEAKKKNLPPFVIFLENSLQEMATMYPTTTAELEKCQGVSKGKAIRYGKPFLDVISQYVEENNIEKPDDFVMKSVVNKSSNKVHIIQQVDKKIPLEMIAKNKDLRIDALLEEMETIAASGTKLNLDYAISDMLDEYEQEEILEYFKGCETSSLEIAQQELSDGNYNWEQLKIMRIKFLSVYGN
;
A
#
# COMPACT_ATOMS: atom_id res chain seq x y z
N PHE A 1 28.94 20.17 -23.76
CA PHE A 1 27.54 20.55 -23.99
C PHE A 1 26.72 19.86 -22.92
N ILE A 2 26.07 20.61 -22.03
CA ILE A 2 25.16 20.06 -21.02
C ILE A 2 23.75 20.30 -21.56
N SER A 3 23.05 19.22 -21.93
CA SER A 3 21.64 19.28 -22.31
C SER A 3 20.76 19.32 -21.08
N SER A 4 19.58 19.95 -21.18
CA SER A 4 18.62 19.98 -20.07
C SER A 4 18.21 18.57 -19.63
N PHE A 5 18.01 18.38 -18.33
CA PHE A 5 17.51 17.13 -17.73
C PHE A 5 15.99 16.97 -17.92
N ASN A 6 15.30 17.98 -18.44
CA ASN A 6 13.86 17.93 -18.60
C ASN A 6 13.43 16.91 -19.66
N ARG A 7 12.57 15.97 -19.26
CA ARG A 7 11.92 14.99 -20.14
C ARG A 7 10.42 15.30 -20.26
N PRO A 8 10.01 16.15 -21.24
CA PRO A 8 8.64 16.64 -21.32
C PRO A 8 7.57 15.58 -21.45
N ASN A 9 7.90 14.50 -22.15
CA ASN A 9 7.04 13.37 -22.43
C ASN A 9 6.81 12.44 -21.23
N LEU A 10 7.52 12.63 -20.11
CA LEU A 10 7.35 11.80 -18.92
C LEU A 10 6.37 12.43 -17.93
N TYR A 11 5.34 11.64 -17.61
CA TYR A 11 4.41 11.87 -16.52
C TYR A 11 4.96 11.25 -15.23
N TYR A 12 4.93 11.99 -14.12
CA TYR A 12 5.40 11.52 -12.81
C TYR A 12 4.26 11.51 -11.80
N GLU A 13 4.15 10.43 -11.03
CA GLU A 13 3.11 10.24 -10.03
C GLU A 13 3.61 9.42 -8.84
N ILE A 14 3.23 9.85 -7.63
CA ILE A 14 3.51 9.14 -6.38
C ILE A 14 2.20 8.65 -5.77
N LEU A 15 2.05 7.33 -5.67
CA LEU A 15 0.89 6.69 -5.07
C LEU A 15 1.24 6.15 -3.67
N PRO A 16 0.30 6.20 -2.71
CA PRO A 16 0.49 5.55 -1.42
C PRO A 16 0.66 4.03 -1.61
N LYS A 17 1.63 3.47 -0.89
CA LYS A 17 1.80 2.03 -0.79
C LYS A 17 1.15 1.53 0.49
N ILE A 18 -0.12 1.15 0.35
CA ILE A 18 -0.99 0.69 1.44
C ILE A 18 -0.68 -0.78 1.78
N LYS A 19 -1.68 -1.67 1.74
CA LYS A 19 -1.49 -3.12 1.93
C LYS A 19 -0.91 -3.75 0.67
N LYS A 20 -0.07 -4.78 0.85
CA LYS A 20 0.62 -5.49 -0.26
C LYS A 20 -0.36 -5.86 -1.36
N ASP A 21 -1.48 -6.49 -1.02
CA ASP A 21 -2.47 -6.97 -1.99
C ASP A 21 -3.17 -5.83 -2.74
N GLN A 22 -3.46 -4.71 -2.06
CA GLN A 22 -4.05 -3.54 -2.71
C GLN A 22 -3.06 -2.88 -3.69
N THR A 23 -1.79 -2.75 -3.31
CA THR A 23 -0.74 -2.26 -4.21
C THR A 23 -0.59 -3.17 -5.43
N LEU A 24 -0.59 -4.50 -5.22
CA LEU A 24 -0.53 -5.47 -6.32
C LEU A 24 -1.75 -5.34 -7.24
N LYS A 25 -2.97 -5.25 -6.68
CA LYS A 25 -4.21 -5.00 -7.45
C LYS A 25 -4.09 -3.73 -8.29
N SER A 26 -3.63 -2.63 -7.70
CA SER A 26 -3.45 -1.34 -8.36
C SER A 26 -2.49 -1.44 -9.55
N ILE A 27 -1.32 -2.07 -9.36
CA ILE A 27 -0.33 -2.30 -10.42
C ILE A 27 -0.92 -3.14 -11.55
N THR A 28 -1.56 -4.26 -11.24
CA THR A 28 -2.12 -5.14 -12.26
C THR A 28 -3.24 -4.46 -13.03
N LYS A 29 -4.13 -3.73 -12.33
CA LYS A 29 -5.20 -2.95 -12.96
C LYS A 29 -4.62 -1.95 -13.96
N PHE A 30 -3.62 -1.18 -13.55
CA PHE A 30 -2.93 -0.22 -14.42
C PHE A 30 -2.34 -0.89 -15.67
N ILE A 31 -1.65 -2.02 -15.51
CA ILE A 31 -0.98 -2.71 -16.63
C ILE A 31 -1.99 -3.34 -17.59
N VAL A 32 -3.08 -3.91 -17.06
CA VAL A 32 -4.17 -4.49 -17.87
C VAL A 32 -4.91 -3.42 -18.65
N GLN A 33 -5.17 -2.25 -18.04
CA GLN A 33 -5.72 -1.08 -18.74
C GLN A 33 -4.75 -0.54 -19.80
N THR A 34 -3.44 -0.72 -19.58
CA THR A 34 -2.38 -0.31 -20.51
C THR A 34 -1.97 -1.47 -21.44
N LYS A 35 -2.97 -2.17 -22.00
CA LYS A 35 -2.76 -3.41 -22.76
C LYS A 35 -1.81 -3.23 -23.94
N GLY A 36 -0.83 -4.13 -24.06
CA GLY A 36 0.13 -4.18 -25.17
C GLY A 36 1.24 -3.14 -25.10
N LYS A 37 1.31 -2.34 -24.04
CA LYS A 37 2.41 -1.39 -23.82
C LYS A 37 3.49 -2.02 -22.95
N SER A 38 4.75 -1.89 -23.37
CA SER A 38 5.92 -2.41 -22.66
C SER A 38 6.23 -1.60 -21.41
N GLY A 39 6.67 -2.25 -20.33
CA GLY A 39 7.03 -1.55 -19.09
C GLY A 39 7.97 -2.29 -18.17
N ILE A 40 8.55 -1.54 -17.22
CA ILE A 40 9.49 -2.05 -16.21
C ILE A 40 8.88 -1.83 -14.82
N ILE A 41 9.02 -2.81 -13.94
CA ILE A 41 8.70 -2.66 -12.52
C ILE A 41 9.97 -2.85 -11.68
N TYR A 42 10.44 -1.81 -11.01
CA TYR A 42 11.57 -1.89 -10.09
C TYR A 42 11.14 -2.29 -8.68
N THR A 43 11.84 -3.25 -8.09
CA THR A 43 11.65 -3.71 -6.71
C THR A 43 12.99 -3.82 -5.98
N LEU A 44 12.96 -3.75 -4.65
CA LEU A 44 14.17 -3.79 -3.82
C LEU A 44 14.84 -5.17 -3.80
N ASN A 45 14.04 -6.24 -3.76
CA ASN A 45 14.52 -7.58 -3.43
C ASN A 45 14.13 -8.62 -4.50
N ARG A 46 14.94 -9.69 -4.59
CA ARG A 46 14.81 -10.73 -5.62
C ARG A 46 13.48 -11.48 -5.53
N LYS A 47 13.08 -11.87 -4.32
CA LYS A 47 11.84 -12.60 -4.09
C LYS A 47 10.62 -11.82 -4.59
N THR A 48 10.56 -10.52 -4.33
CA THR A 48 9.48 -9.64 -4.79
C THR A 48 9.47 -9.54 -6.32
N THR A 49 10.62 -9.61 -7.02
CA THR A 49 10.58 -9.66 -8.49
C THR A 49 9.87 -10.90 -9.03
N GLU A 50 10.12 -12.06 -8.43
CA GLU A 50 9.48 -13.33 -8.83
C GLU A 50 7.99 -13.32 -8.48
N GLU A 51 7.63 -12.94 -7.24
CA GLU A 51 6.24 -12.87 -6.79
C GLU A 51 5.36 -11.94 -7.65
N LEU A 52 5.88 -10.75 -8.02
CA LEU A 52 5.14 -9.82 -8.88
C LEU A 52 5.03 -10.34 -10.31
N ALA A 53 6.07 -10.96 -10.87
CA ALA A 53 6.04 -11.51 -12.22
C ALA A 53 5.00 -12.65 -12.32
N ASP A 54 5.00 -13.58 -11.36
CA ASP A 54 4.03 -14.67 -11.30
C ASP A 54 2.59 -14.14 -11.16
N MET A 55 2.40 -13.07 -10.38
CA MET A 55 1.11 -12.42 -10.21
C MET A 55 0.60 -11.79 -11.49
N LEU A 56 1.45 -11.08 -12.22
CA LEU A 56 1.09 -10.51 -13.51
C LEU A 56 0.74 -11.62 -14.52
N MET A 57 1.54 -12.70 -14.56
CA MET A 57 1.28 -13.87 -15.41
C MET A 57 -0.07 -14.53 -15.09
N ALA A 58 -0.40 -14.71 -13.81
CA ALA A 58 -1.70 -15.24 -13.38
C ALA A 58 -2.88 -14.37 -13.85
N ASN A 59 -2.66 -13.07 -14.05
CA ASN A 59 -3.63 -12.10 -14.52
C ASN A 59 -3.59 -11.85 -16.04
N GLY A 60 -2.90 -12.70 -16.80
CA GLY A 60 -2.84 -12.62 -18.27
C GLY A 60 -1.91 -11.54 -18.82
N VAL A 61 -1.04 -10.97 -17.97
CA VAL A 61 0.04 -10.07 -18.39
C VAL A 61 1.30 -10.90 -18.60
N LYS A 62 1.87 -10.85 -19.80
CA LYS A 62 3.16 -11.52 -20.07
C LYS A 62 4.27 -10.79 -19.30
N ALA A 63 4.74 -11.38 -18.21
CA ALA A 63 5.75 -10.77 -17.34
C ALA A 63 6.85 -11.76 -16.95
N VAL A 64 8.08 -11.26 -16.79
CA VAL A 64 9.23 -12.05 -16.30
C VAL A 64 10.02 -11.31 -15.22
N ALA A 65 10.61 -12.05 -14.29
CA ALA A 65 11.48 -11.50 -13.25
C ALA A 65 12.92 -11.28 -13.77
N TYR A 66 13.65 -10.28 -13.27
CA TYR A 66 15.06 -10.07 -13.61
C TYR A 66 15.86 -9.58 -12.40
N HIS A 67 16.85 -10.37 -11.98
CA HIS A 67 17.74 -10.01 -10.88
C HIS A 67 19.06 -10.76 -10.96
N ALA A 68 20.07 -10.26 -10.24
CA ALA A 68 21.41 -10.84 -10.19
C ALA A 68 21.51 -12.25 -9.56
N GLY A 69 20.39 -12.82 -9.09
CA GLY A 69 20.32 -14.20 -8.61
C GLY A 69 20.06 -15.23 -9.72
N LEU A 70 19.62 -14.77 -10.90
CA LEU A 70 19.39 -15.62 -12.07
C LEU A 70 20.72 -15.90 -12.77
N ASP A 71 20.84 -17.09 -13.38
CA ASP A 71 22.00 -17.42 -14.20
C ASP A 71 22.12 -16.47 -15.40
N SER A 72 23.35 -16.31 -15.90
CA SER A 72 23.63 -15.33 -16.95
C SER A 72 22.90 -15.63 -18.27
N LYS A 73 22.64 -16.90 -18.58
CA LYS A 73 21.98 -17.30 -19.82
C LYS A 73 20.50 -16.94 -19.75
N LEU A 74 19.83 -17.25 -18.65
CA LEU A 74 18.44 -16.89 -18.41
C LEU A 74 18.22 -15.37 -18.33
N ARG A 75 19.18 -14.60 -17.77
CA ARG A 75 19.12 -13.13 -17.81
C ARG A 75 19.15 -12.60 -19.24
N ALA A 76 20.08 -13.10 -20.07
CA ALA A 76 20.16 -12.70 -21.47
C ALA A 76 18.87 -13.06 -22.22
N GLU A 77 18.35 -14.27 -22.03
CA GLU A 77 17.10 -14.71 -22.64
C GLU A 77 15.91 -13.82 -22.26
N ARG A 78 15.72 -13.50 -20.97
CA ARG A 78 14.64 -12.62 -20.51
C ARG A 78 14.79 -11.19 -21.01
N GLN A 79 16.02 -10.71 -21.16
CA GLN A 79 16.29 -9.41 -21.76
C GLN A 79 15.90 -9.43 -23.24
N ASP A 80 16.29 -10.44 -24.00
CA ASP A 80 15.94 -10.59 -25.42
C ASP A 80 14.42 -10.69 -25.61
N GLN A 81 13.72 -11.46 -24.78
CA GLN A 81 12.25 -11.54 -24.79
C GLN A 81 11.58 -10.18 -24.58
N PHE A 82 12.13 -9.33 -23.69
CA PHE A 82 11.60 -7.99 -23.46
C PHE A 82 11.92 -7.03 -24.62
N LEU A 83 13.11 -7.13 -25.22
CA LEU A 83 13.49 -6.33 -26.38
C LEU A 83 12.67 -6.68 -27.63
N ASN A 84 12.40 -7.96 -27.84
CA ASN A 84 11.63 -8.50 -28.97
C ASN A 84 10.10 -8.45 -28.76
N GLU A 85 9.61 -7.89 -27.64
CA GLU A 85 8.18 -7.77 -27.31
C GLU A 85 7.45 -9.12 -27.10
N ASP A 86 8.20 -10.20 -26.90
CA ASP A 86 7.64 -11.48 -26.47
C ASP A 86 7.01 -11.38 -25.07
N VAL A 87 7.60 -10.50 -24.24
CA VAL A 87 7.16 -10.19 -22.87
C VAL A 87 6.81 -8.71 -22.76
N GLN A 88 5.65 -8.42 -22.16
CA GLN A 88 5.16 -7.05 -21.98
C GLN A 88 5.86 -6.35 -20.81
N VAL A 89 6.09 -7.06 -19.70
CA VAL A 89 6.59 -6.46 -18.46
C VAL A 89 7.81 -7.19 -17.94
N ILE A 90 8.83 -6.44 -17.58
CA ILE A 90 9.96 -6.98 -16.82
C ILE A 90 9.97 -6.43 -15.40
N VAL A 91 9.92 -7.35 -14.43
CA VAL A 91 9.95 -7.03 -13.00
C VAL A 91 11.37 -7.23 -12.52
N ALA A 92 12.05 -6.16 -12.12
CA ALA A 92 13.48 -6.19 -11.93
C ALA A 92 13.97 -5.54 -10.63
N THR A 93 15.14 -5.98 -10.17
CA THR A 93 15.96 -5.18 -9.25
C THR A 93 16.80 -4.18 -10.05
N ILE A 94 17.53 -3.29 -9.36
CA ILE A 94 18.48 -2.33 -9.96
C ILE A 94 19.55 -2.97 -10.87
N ALA A 95 19.71 -4.31 -10.83
CA ALA A 95 20.57 -5.05 -11.75
C ALA A 95 20.12 -4.95 -13.22
N PHE A 96 18.86 -4.60 -13.48
CA PHE A 96 18.34 -4.36 -14.82
C PHE A 96 18.48 -2.88 -15.16
N GLY A 97 19.50 -2.51 -15.93
CA GLY A 97 19.58 -1.13 -16.37
C GLY A 97 20.78 -0.71 -17.20
N MET A 98 21.98 -1.22 -16.92
CA MET A 98 23.12 -0.86 -17.76
C MET A 98 22.97 -1.52 -19.15
N GLY A 99 22.96 -0.70 -20.21
CA GLY A 99 22.99 -1.18 -21.61
C GLY A 99 21.65 -1.54 -22.26
N ILE A 100 20.51 -1.20 -21.64
CA ILE A 100 19.19 -1.44 -22.26
C ILE A 100 18.76 -0.20 -23.05
N ASP A 101 18.46 -0.42 -24.32
CA ASP A 101 18.00 0.61 -25.26
C ASP A 101 16.74 0.18 -26.02
N LYS A 102 15.64 0.01 -25.28
CA LYS A 102 14.30 -0.14 -25.86
C LYS A 102 13.63 1.24 -25.92
N PRO A 103 13.36 1.81 -27.10
CA PRO A 103 12.90 3.19 -27.23
C PRO A 103 11.46 3.39 -26.73
N ASP A 104 10.66 2.33 -26.76
CA ASP A 104 9.20 2.36 -26.63
C ASP A 104 8.68 1.88 -25.26
N ILE A 105 9.47 1.98 -24.20
CA ILE A 105 9.00 1.71 -22.83
C ILE A 105 7.96 2.76 -22.42
N ARG A 106 6.74 2.33 -22.12
CA ARG A 106 5.59 3.21 -21.86
C ARG A 106 5.32 3.49 -20.40
N PHE A 107 5.80 2.62 -19.53
CA PHE A 107 5.74 2.89 -18.10
C PHE A 107 6.93 2.30 -17.35
N VAL A 108 7.30 3.01 -16.29
CA VAL A 108 8.25 2.55 -15.27
C VAL A 108 7.55 2.67 -13.93
N ILE A 109 7.41 1.56 -13.22
CA ILE A 109 6.79 1.50 -11.91
C ILE A 109 7.87 1.20 -10.88
N HIS A 110 7.97 2.01 -9.84
CA HIS A 110 8.78 1.71 -8.67
C HIS A 110 7.85 1.14 -7.60
N TYR A 111 7.96 -0.17 -7.35
CA TYR A 111 7.23 -0.82 -6.26
C TYR A 111 7.76 -0.41 -4.88
N ASN A 112 9.04 -0.04 -4.80
CA ASN A 112 9.69 0.47 -3.60
C ASN A 112 10.35 1.81 -3.92
N ILE A 113 10.46 2.68 -2.92
CA ILE A 113 11.22 3.93 -3.06
C ILE A 113 12.68 3.65 -3.46
N PRO A 114 13.24 4.39 -4.44
CA PRO A 114 14.63 4.26 -4.85
C PRO A 114 15.58 4.84 -3.79
N LYS A 115 16.82 4.34 -3.80
CA LYS A 115 17.87 4.73 -2.84
C LYS A 115 18.32 6.19 -2.97
N SER A 116 18.11 6.79 -4.13
CA SER A 116 18.49 8.17 -4.42
C SER A 116 17.69 8.70 -5.61
N ILE A 117 17.69 10.02 -5.79
CA ILE A 117 17.04 10.69 -6.92
C ILE A 117 17.76 10.42 -8.24
N GLU A 118 19.08 10.23 -8.23
CA GLU A 118 19.84 9.86 -9.43
C GLU A 118 19.42 8.50 -9.95
N ASN A 119 19.27 7.51 -9.06
CA ASN A 119 18.76 6.19 -9.45
C ASN A 119 17.35 6.32 -10.01
N TYR A 120 16.47 7.04 -9.32
CA TYR A 120 15.10 7.26 -9.78
C TYR A 120 15.05 7.90 -11.18
N TYR A 121 15.84 8.95 -11.41
CA TYR A 121 15.89 9.67 -12.66
C TYR A 121 16.46 8.81 -13.81
N GLN A 122 17.52 8.04 -13.56
CA GLN A 122 18.07 7.12 -14.55
C GLN A 122 17.09 5.98 -14.89
N GLU A 123 16.40 5.44 -13.89
CA GLU A 123 15.46 4.34 -14.03
C GLU A 123 14.18 4.78 -14.77
N THR A 124 13.58 5.90 -14.37
CA THR A 124 12.41 6.48 -15.04
C THR A 124 12.74 7.02 -16.42
N GLY A 125 13.96 7.52 -16.64
CA GLY A 125 14.45 8.00 -17.94
C GLY A 125 14.51 6.95 -19.04
N ARG A 126 14.31 5.67 -18.72
CA ARG A 126 14.13 4.57 -19.69
C ARG A 126 12.80 4.63 -20.42
N ALA A 127 11.77 5.20 -19.80
CA ALA A 127 10.50 5.41 -20.45
C ALA A 127 10.63 6.46 -21.57
N GLY A 128 9.84 6.29 -22.63
CA GLY A 128 9.62 7.32 -23.64
C GLY A 128 10.87 7.84 -24.33
N ARG A 129 11.83 6.98 -24.65
CA ARG A 129 13.06 7.37 -25.38
C ARG A 129 12.77 7.74 -26.83
N ASP A 130 11.70 7.19 -27.41
CA ASP A 130 11.08 7.61 -28.66
C ASP A 130 10.45 9.03 -28.62
N GLY A 131 10.41 9.67 -27.44
CA GLY A 131 9.78 10.99 -27.24
C GLY A 131 8.27 10.94 -27.04
N LEU A 132 7.64 9.75 -27.11
CA LEU A 132 6.23 9.56 -26.83
C LEU A 132 5.98 9.46 -25.32
N GLU A 133 4.72 9.58 -24.92
CA GLU A 133 4.30 9.57 -23.51
C GLU A 133 4.85 8.34 -22.75
N GLY A 134 5.43 8.59 -21.58
CA GLY A 134 5.86 7.57 -20.63
C GLY A 134 5.35 7.89 -19.23
N LYS A 135 4.80 6.89 -18.53
CA LYS A 135 4.29 7.06 -17.16
C LYS A 135 5.27 6.51 -16.11
N CYS A 136 5.65 7.34 -15.16
CA CYS A 136 6.58 7.01 -14.09
C CYS A 136 5.83 7.04 -12.76
N ILE A 137 5.52 5.86 -12.22
CA ILE A 137 4.68 5.70 -11.02
C ILE A 137 5.54 5.16 -9.89
N LEU A 138 5.60 5.84 -8.76
CA LEU A 138 6.27 5.35 -7.56
C LEU A 138 5.25 5.07 -6.46
N TYR A 139 5.22 3.83 -5.98
CA TYR A 139 4.50 3.45 -4.76
C TYR A 139 5.38 3.72 -3.54
N TYR A 140 4.90 4.59 -2.65
CA TYR A 140 5.66 5.09 -1.51
C TYR A 140 5.07 4.67 -0.16
N SER A 141 5.93 4.18 0.75
CA SER A 141 5.63 4.04 2.18
C SER A 141 6.89 4.18 3.03
N HIS A 142 6.73 4.69 4.25
CA HIS A 142 7.83 4.81 5.22
C HIS A 142 8.45 3.45 5.59
N LYS A 143 7.66 2.36 5.60
CA LYS A 143 8.19 1.00 5.76
C LYS A 143 9.30 0.64 4.76
N ASP A 144 9.19 1.12 3.52
CA ASP A 144 10.24 0.87 2.52
C ASP A 144 11.47 1.76 2.76
N VAL A 145 11.30 2.95 3.31
CA VAL A 145 12.40 3.81 3.78
C VAL A 145 13.17 3.12 4.90
N SER A 146 12.48 2.60 5.93
CA SER A 146 13.12 1.88 7.03
C SER A 146 13.88 0.62 6.57
N LYS A 147 13.41 -0.05 5.51
CA LYS A 147 14.15 -1.16 4.90
C LYS A 147 15.45 -0.67 4.25
N LEU A 148 15.43 0.47 3.56
CA LEU A 148 16.63 1.06 2.97
C LEU A 148 17.64 1.46 4.06
N GLU A 149 17.18 2.12 5.12
CA GLU A 149 18.00 2.50 6.27
C GLU A 149 18.59 1.26 6.95
N HIS A 150 17.80 0.19 7.11
CA HIS A 150 18.31 -1.06 7.64
C HIS A 150 19.45 -1.63 6.81
N LEU A 151 19.32 -1.63 5.47
CA LEU A 151 20.38 -2.10 4.56
C LEU A 151 21.66 -1.28 4.68
N MET A 152 21.60 -0.06 5.22
CA MET A 152 22.77 0.78 5.46
C MET A 152 23.45 0.47 6.80
N ARG A 153 22.78 -0.16 7.79
CA ARG A 153 23.31 -0.30 9.16
C ARG A 153 24.69 -0.93 9.26
N ASP A 154 24.97 -1.93 8.42
CA ASP A 154 26.22 -2.72 8.43
C ASP A 154 27.35 -2.08 7.60
N LYS A 155 27.11 -0.91 6.98
CA LYS A 155 28.10 -0.19 6.19
C LYS A 155 29.00 0.72 7.05
N PRO A 156 30.19 1.11 6.55
CA PRO A 156 31.03 2.13 7.19
C PRO A 156 30.26 3.42 7.48
N LEU A 157 30.67 4.16 8.53
CA LEU A 157 29.99 5.39 8.96
C LEU A 157 29.81 6.41 7.82
N SER A 158 30.86 6.67 7.05
CA SER A 158 30.82 7.60 5.92
C SER A 158 29.80 7.19 4.85
N GLU A 159 29.70 5.89 4.53
CA GLU A 159 28.69 5.39 3.60
C GLU A 159 27.27 5.49 4.17
N ARG A 160 27.10 5.34 5.49
CA ARG A 160 25.79 5.48 6.15
C ARG A 160 25.30 6.90 6.12
N GLU A 161 26.18 7.88 6.38
CA GLU A 161 25.84 9.30 6.36
C GLU A 161 25.42 9.75 4.96
N VAL A 162 26.22 9.41 3.93
CA VAL A 162 25.87 9.69 2.53
C VAL A 162 24.59 8.96 2.13
N GLY A 163 24.47 7.68 2.47
CA GLY A 163 23.29 6.88 2.18
C GLY A 163 22.02 7.45 2.81
N ALA A 164 22.07 7.90 4.06
CA ALA A 164 20.96 8.54 4.75
C ALA A 164 20.54 9.85 4.07
N GLN A 165 21.49 10.65 3.60
CA GLN A 165 21.20 11.87 2.86
C GLN A 165 20.46 11.57 1.55
N LEU A 166 20.94 10.62 0.75
CA LEU A 166 20.33 10.24 -0.51
C LEU A 166 18.91 9.69 -0.32
N ILE A 167 18.70 8.89 0.73
CA ILE A 167 17.37 8.38 1.11
C ILE A 167 16.45 9.55 1.49
N ASN A 168 16.92 10.48 2.32
CA ASN A 168 16.14 11.66 2.73
C ASN A 168 15.76 12.56 1.55
N GLU A 169 16.60 12.65 0.52
CA GLU A 169 16.30 13.36 -0.72
C GLU A 169 15.21 12.64 -1.53
N SER A 170 15.27 11.31 -1.64
CA SER A 170 14.20 10.50 -2.23
C SER A 170 12.87 10.66 -1.50
N VAL A 171 12.89 10.60 -0.16
CA VAL A 171 11.70 10.81 0.69
C VAL A 171 11.14 12.22 0.45
N SER A 172 12.02 13.21 0.44
CA SER A 172 11.64 14.60 0.19
C SER A 172 10.99 14.80 -1.19
N TYR A 173 11.43 14.09 -2.21
CA TYR A 173 10.78 14.10 -3.51
C TYR A 173 9.39 13.45 -3.46
N ALA A 174 9.28 12.27 -2.85
CA ALA A 174 8.02 11.51 -2.77
C ALA A 174 6.94 12.30 -2.03
N GLU A 175 7.28 12.91 -0.91
CA GLU A 175 6.35 13.65 -0.06
C GLU A 175 6.08 15.08 -0.53
N SER A 176 6.79 15.63 -1.50
CA SER A 176 6.55 17.04 -1.86
C SER A 176 5.18 17.24 -2.49
N GLY A 177 4.51 18.34 -2.15
CA GLY A 177 3.32 18.82 -2.88
C GLY A 177 3.64 19.78 -4.04
N VAL A 178 4.92 20.05 -4.31
CA VAL A 178 5.37 20.92 -5.41
C VAL A 178 5.51 20.10 -6.69
N CYS A 179 5.42 20.76 -7.86
CA CYS A 179 5.67 20.13 -9.17
C CYS A 179 6.88 19.17 -9.14
N ARG A 180 6.64 17.88 -9.41
CA ARG A 180 7.66 16.81 -9.37
C ARG A 180 8.88 17.15 -10.22
N ARG A 181 8.61 17.69 -11.41
CA ARG A 181 9.65 18.04 -12.37
C ARG A 181 10.53 19.19 -11.89
N LYS A 182 9.94 20.23 -11.29
CA LYS A 182 10.70 21.34 -10.71
C LYS A 182 11.70 20.83 -9.68
N ILE A 183 11.30 19.85 -8.86
CA ILE A 183 12.18 19.22 -7.87
C ILE A 183 13.32 18.46 -8.56
N LEU A 184 13.01 17.62 -9.56
CA LEU A 184 14.03 16.87 -10.31
C LEU A 184 15.04 17.79 -11.00
N MET A 185 14.59 18.87 -11.64
CA MET A 185 15.49 19.82 -12.30
C MET A 185 16.35 20.55 -11.28
N SER A 186 15.74 21.06 -10.21
CA SER A 186 16.45 21.74 -9.13
C SER A 186 17.49 20.84 -8.46
N TYR A 187 17.22 19.54 -8.36
CA TYR A 187 18.15 18.55 -7.82
C TYR A 187 19.45 18.47 -8.64
N PHE A 188 19.34 18.48 -9.98
CA PHE A 188 20.49 18.46 -10.89
C PHE A 188 21.08 19.86 -11.18
N GLY A 189 20.68 20.88 -10.41
CA GLY A 189 21.19 22.25 -10.56
C GLY A 189 20.61 23.00 -11.76
N GLU A 190 19.51 22.54 -12.34
CA GLU A 190 18.81 23.21 -13.43
C GLU A 190 17.62 24.01 -12.89
N GLU A 191 17.58 25.32 -13.18
CA GLU A 191 16.42 26.14 -12.85
C GLU A 191 15.25 25.84 -13.79
N TYR A 192 14.12 25.43 -13.23
CA TYR A 192 12.87 25.25 -13.97
C TYR A 192 12.00 26.49 -13.81
N GLY A 193 11.91 27.30 -14.87
CA GLY A 193 11.27 28.63 -14.84
C GLY A 193 9.76 28.62 -14.60
N ASP A 194 9.07 27.51 -14.91
CA ASP A 194 7.62 27.42 -14.77
C ASP A 194 7.20 26.91 -13.38
N ALA A 195 6.10 27.46 -12.85
CA ALA A 195 5.52 27.01 -11.60
C ALA A 195 4.87 25.62 -11.69
N SER A 196 4.53 25.15 -12.90
CA SER A 196 3.85 23.89 -13.17
C SER A 196 4.38 23.27 -14.46
N CYS A 197 4.55 21.95 -14.49
CA CYS A 197 4.85 21.23 -15.73
C CYS A 197 3.59 20.80 -16.50
N GLY A 198 2.41 20.92 -15.90
CA GLY A 198 1.13 20.46 -16.48
C GLY A 198 1.01 18.94 -16.69
N ASN A 199 2.00 18.15 -16.26
CA ASN A 199 2.11 16.72 -16.58
C ASN A 199 2.70 15.91 -15.41
N CYS A 200 2.33 16.22 -14.17
CA CYS A 200 2.61 15.38 -13.00
C CYS A 200 1.43 15.43 -12.02
N ASP A 201 1.32 14.44 -11.15
CA ASP A 201 0.28 14.31 -10.13
C ASP A 201 -0.01 15.62 -9.38
N ASN A 202 1.03 16.28 -8.85
CA ASN A 202 0.90 17.52 -8.09
C ASN A 202 0.43 18.72 -8.94
N CYS A 203 0.72 18.71 -10.24
CA CYS A 203 0.29 19.77 -11.16
C CYS A 203 -1.14 19.54 -11.66
N LEU A 204 -1.56 18.28 -11.79
CA LEU A 204 -2.92 17.91 -12.19
C LEU A 204 -3.90 18.04 -11.01
N HIS A 205 -3.42 17.84 -9.79
CA HIS A 205 -4.20 17.95 -8.56
C HIS A 205 -3.52 18.93 -7.58
N PRO A 206 -3.52 20.24 -7.89
CA PRO A 206 -2.82 21.23 -7.07
C PRO A 206 -3.47 21.38 -5.69
N LYS A 207 -2.63 21.40 -4.66
CA LYS A 207 -3.06 21.65 -3.27
C LYS A 207 -3.24 23.14 -2.97
N GLU A 208 -3.98 23.41 -1.90
CA GLU A 208 -4.08 24.74 -1.32
C GLU A 208 -2.71 25.29 -0.93
N LYS A 209 -2.55 26.60 -1.13
CA LYS A 209 -1.36 27.34 -0.78
C LYS A 209 -1.59 28.16 0.48
N ILE A 210 -0.69 28.03 1.44
CA ILE A 210 -0.73 28.74 2.72
C ILE A 210 0.32 29.85 2.68
N GLU A 211 -0.07 31.08 3.00
CA GLU A 211 0.89 32.19 3.10
C GLU A 211 1.85 31.97 4.29
N ALA A 212 3.16 31.96 4.01
CA ALA A 212 4.19 31.66 5.01
C ALA A 212 5.30 32.71 5.08
N LYS A 213 5.08 33.92 4.55
CA LYS A 213 6.05 35.04 4.59
C LYS A 213 6.72 35.23 5.96
N GLU A 214 5.94 35.24 7.04
CA GLU A 214 6.48 35.43 8.39
C GLU A 214 7.31 34.23 8.87
N ASN A 215 6.87 33.02 8.50
CA ASN A 215 7.60 31.79 8.81
C ASN A 215 8.94 31.72 8.08
N VAL A 216 9.04 32.21 6.83
CA VAL A 216 10.33 32.33 6.14
C VAL A 216 11.31 33.18 6.94
N VAL A 217 10.85 34.31 7.49
CA VAL A 217 11.68 35.20 8.32
C VAL A 217 12.12 34.49 9.60
N GLN A 218 11.22 33.74 10.25
CA GLN A 218 11.55 32.93 11.44
C GLN A 218 12.60 31.86 11.12
N ALA A 219 12.45 31.13 10.02
CA ALA A 219 13.42 30.13 9.58
C ALA A 219 14.81 30.75 9.33
N ILE A 220 14.87 31.90 8.64
CA ILE A 220 16.14 32.60 8.39
C ILE A 220 16.78 33.07 9.70
N LYS A 221 16.01 33.58 10.67
CA LYS A 221 16.53 33.97 11.99
C LYS A 221 17.19 32.78 12.70
N VAL A 222 16.51 31.63 12.75
CA VAL A 222 17.06 30.42 13.36
C VAL A 222 18.32 29.95 12.63
N ILE A 223 18.32 29.90 11.30
CA ILE A 223 19.49 29.48 10.51
C ILE A 223 20.70 30.38 10.79
N LYS A 224 20.49 31.70 10.89
CA LYS A 224 21.54 32.67 11.25
C LYS A 224 22.00 32.52 12.70
N ALA A 225 21.09 32.30 13.64
CA ALA A 225 21.42 32.06 15.06
C ALA A 225 22.20 30.75 15.27
N LEU A 226 22.06 29.81 14.34
CA LEU A 226 22.80 28.54 14.30
C LEU A 226 24.11 28.62 13.48
N ASP A 227 24.57 29.83 13.14
CA ASP A 227 25.79 30.11 12.36
C ASP A 227 25.86 29.35 11.02
N GLU A 228 24.72 28.94 10.45
CA GLU A 228 24.65 28.16 9.21
C GLU A 228 25.47 26.85 9.28
N ARG A 229 25.39 26.13 10.42
CA ARG A 229 26.16 24.88 10.69
C ARG A 229 25.31 23.63 10.85
N PHE A 230 24.00 23.72 10.63
CA PHE A 230 23.07 22.63 10.93
C PHE A 230 22.17 22.32 9.74
N ALA A 231 21.82 21.05 9.62
CA ALA A 231 20.89 20.55 8.62
C ALA A 231 19.42 20.75 9.05
N THR A 232 18.50 20.51 8.11
CA THR A 232 17.05 20.75 8.26
C THR A 232 16.46 20.16 9.55
N ASP A 233 16.72 18.89 9.87
CA ASP A 233 16.12 18.24 11.05
C ASP A 233 16.43 18.99 12.36
N TYR A 234 17.68 19.41 12.54
CA TYR A 234 18.08 20.17 13.71
C TYR A 234 17.45 21.57 13.72
N THR A 235 17.46 22.27 12.57
CA THR A 235 16.83 23.59 12.41
C THR A 235 15.34 23.55 12.73
N VAL A 236 14.62 22.53 12.26
CA VAL A 236 13.19 22.32 12.55
C VAL A 236 12.97 22.12 14.04
N LYS A 237 13.79 21.28 14.70
CA LYS A 237 13.71 21.06 16.15
C LYS A 237 13.93 22.35 16.94
N VAL A 238 14.85 23.22 16.52
CA VAL A 238 15.03 24.55 17.14
C VAL A 238 13.81 25.44 16.91
N LEU A 239 13.27 25.46 15.69
CA LEU A 239 12.07 26.25 15.35
C LEU A 239 10.86 25.89 16.22
N ILE A 240 10.60 24.59 16.40
CA ILE A 240 9.48 24.12 17.24
C ILE A 240 9.83 24.07 18.74
N GLY A 241 11.09 24.31 19.10
CA GLY A 241 11.56 24.28 20.48
C GLY A 241 11.59 22.89 21.10
N TYR A 242 11.86 21.85 20.30
CA TYR A 242 12.04 20.48 20.75
C TYR A 242 13.46 20.28 21.28
N LEU A 243 13.58 20.00 22.58
CA LEU A 243 14.87 19.93 23.25
C LEU A 243 15.55 18.57 23.05
N THR A 244 16.77 18.58 22.51
CA THR A 244 17.63 17.38 22.37
C THR A 244 18.88 17.46 23.25
N PRO A 245 19.54 16.33 23.57
CA PRO A 245 20.81 16.35 24.31
C PRO A 245 21.88 17.21 23.63
N GLN A 246 21.97 17.13 22.30
CA GLN A 246 22.92 17.92 21.49
C GLN A 246 22.64 19.43 21.60
N MET A 247 21.37 19.85 21.68
CA MET A 247 21.02 21.25 21.87
C MET A 247 21.49 21.81 23.21
N LYS A 248 21.38 21.03 24.29
CA LYS A 248 21.94 21.42 25.60
C LYS A 248 23.46 21.55 25.56
N MET A 249 24.14 20.65 24.84
CA MET A 249 25.60 20.70 24.70
C MET A 249 26.06 21.99 23.99
N PHE A 250 25.35 22.39 22.94
CA PHE A 250 25.62 23.64 22.22
C PHE A 250 24.99 24.89 22.85
N ARG A 251 24.17 24.73 23.91
CA ARG A 251 23.39 25.79 24.56
C ARG A 251 22.41 26.51 23.64
N HIS A 252 21.92 25.81 22.63
CA HIS A 252 20.94 26.36 21.69
C HIS A 252 19.53 26.48 22.28
N ASP A 253 19.30 25.85 23.43
CA ASP A 253 18.08 26.02 24.24
C ASP A 253 17.98 27.41 24.88
N GLY A 254 19.08 28.15 24.96
CA GLY A 254 19.13 29.53 25.46
C GLY A 254 19.02 30.62 24.38
N LEU A 255 18.91 30.26 23.10
CA LEU A 255 18.76 31.24 22.01
C LEU A 255 17.39 31.91 22.07
N GLU A 256 17.31 33.21 21.75
CA GLU A 256 16.02 33.93 21.68
C GLU A 256 15.11 33.34 20.60
N GLU A 257 15.69 32.76 19.56
CA GLU A 257 14.99 32.12 18.45
C GLU A 257 14.51 30.69 18.77
N PHE A 258 14.90 30.10 19.90
CA PHE A 258 14.50 28.74 20.26
C PHE A 258 12.98 28.68 20.52
N GLY A 259 12.27 27.91 19.68
CA GLY A 259 10.82 27.81 19.77
C GLY A 259 10.04 28.97 19.16
N ILE A 260 10.69 29.86 18.39
CA ILE A 260 10.00 30.98 17.72
C ILE A 260 8.89 30.52 16.76
N GLY A 261 8.97 29.28 16.28
CA GLY A 261 8.06 28.64 15.35
C GLY A 261 7.09 27.62 15.95
N LYS A 262 6.91 27.59 17.27
CA LYS A 262 6.04 26.64 18.00
C LYS A 262 4.58 26.58 17.54
N GLY A 263 4.10 27.62 16.87
CA GLY A 263 2.73 27.66 16.32
C GLY A 263 2.51 26.78 15.09
N GLN A 264 3.56 26.16 14.55
CA GLN A 264 3.50 25.32 13.35
C GLN A 264 4.15 23.96 13.62
N THR A 265 3.70 22.93 12.90
CA THR A 265 4.20 21.55 13.04
C THR A 265 5.54 21.36 12.35
N ASP A 266 6.27 20.30 12.73
CA ASP A 266 7.46 19.83 12.02
C ASP A 266 7.17 19.57 10.53
N HIS A 267 5.99 19.03 10.21
CA HIS A 267 5.53 18.83 8.84
C HIS A 267 5.45 20.14 8.04
N PHE A 268 4.91 21.20 8.64
CA PHE A 268 4.88 22.54 8.02
C PHE A 268 6.30 23.06 7.78
N TRP A 269 7.17 23.00 8.79
CA TRP A 269 8.53 23.54 8.69
C TRP A 269 9.38 22.81 7.65
N ASN A 270 9.26 21.48 7.56
CA ASN A 270 9.91 20.69 6.51
C ASN A 270 9.41 21.08 5.11
N SER A 271 8.10 21.30 4.95
CA SER A 271 7.50 21.75 3.69
C SER A 271 8.00 23.15 3.29
N LEU A 272 8.10 24.06 4.25
CA LEU A 272 8.59 25.42 4.05
C LEU A 272 10.07 25.46 3.69
N ILE A 273 10.94 24.84 4.47
CA ILE A 273 12.40 24.83 4.23
C ILE A 273 12.71 24.23 2.86
N ARG A 274 11.99 23.18 2.46
CA ARG A 274 12.11 22.58 1.12
C ARG A 274 11.78 23.59 0.01
N GLN A 275 10.69 24.34 0.15
CA GLN A 275 10.34 25.39 -0.81
C GLN A 275 11.30 26.57 -0.79
N MET A 276 11.88 26.91 0.37
CA MET A 276 12.96 27.91 0.45
C MET A 276 14.22 27.46 -0.32
N LEU A 277 14.56 26.17 -0.29
CA LEU A 277 15.64 25.60 -1.10
C LEU A 277 15.29 25.64 -2.60
N LEU A 278 14.09 25.22 -2.99
CA LEU A 278 13.64 25.23 -4.40
C LEU A 278 13.56 26.64 -5.00
N GLU A 279 13.20 27.64 -4.18
CA GLU A 279 13.19 29.04 -4.58
C GLU A 279 14.58 29.70 -4.46
N GLY A 280 15.60 28.94 -4.05
CA GLY A 280 16.98 29.42 -3.93
C GLY A 280 17.19 30.46 -2.83
N LEU A 281 16.31 30.55 -1.83
CA LEU A 281 16.52 31.37 -0.62
C LEU A 281 17.57 30.72 0.30
N LEU A 282 17.61 29.39 0.30
CA LEU A 282 18.59 28.58 1.00
C LEU A 282 19.39 27.76 -0.01
N THR A 283 20.56 27.32 0.41
CA THR A 283 21.36 26.31 -0.28
C THR A 283 21.80 25.23 0.70
N LYS A 284 22.12 24.04 0.18
CA LYS A 284 22.74 22.98 0.98
C LYS A 284 24.21 22.90 0.65
N ASP A 285 25.04 22.81 1.67
CA ASP A 285 26.45 22.49 1.50
C ASP A 285 26.59 20.99 1.17
N ILE A 286 27.33 20.69 0.10
CA ILE A 286 27.57 19.32 -0.38
C ILE A 286 28.75 18.68 0.37
N GLU A 287 29.71 19.48 0.84
CA GLU A 287 30.90 19.01 1.57
C GLU A 287 30.61 18.85 3.06
N GLU A 288 29.82 19.75 3.65
CA GLU A 288 29.40 19.71 5.06
C GLU A 288 28.01 19.05 5.24
N TYR A 289 27.78 17.88 4.64
CA TYR A 289 26.63 16.99 4.91
C TYR A 289 25.24 17.68 5.00
N GLY A 290 24.86 18.46 3.99
CA GLY A 290 23.49 18.98 3.87
C GLY A 290 23.16 20.11 4.85
N VAL A 291 24.16 20.76 5.42
CA VAL A 291 24.03 21.98 6.22
C VAL A 291 23.34 23.09 5.41
N LEU A 292 22.38 23.77 6.04
CA LEU A 292 21.64 24.86 5.43
C LEU A 292 22.47 26.16 5.48
N LYS A 293 22.71 26.75 4.31
CA LYS A 293 23.34 28.07 4.14
C LYS A 293 22.34 29.08 3.58
N LEU A 294 22.46 30.33 3.99
CA LEU A 294 21.62 31.41 3.48
C LEU A 294 22.18 31.94 2.14
N SER A 295 21.33 32.03 1.11
CA SER A 295 21.75 32.59 -0.17
C SER A 295 21.62 34.12 -0.18
N LYS A 296 22.22 34.78 -1.19
CA LYS A 296 21.99 36.21 -1.45
C LYS A 296 20.50 36.56 -1.59
N LYS A 297 19.73 35.69 -2.28
CA LYS A 297 18.28 35.85 -2.45
C LYS A 297 17.54 35.69 -1.12
N GLY A 298 18.01 34.80 -0.24
CA GLY A 298 17.53 34.67 1.12
C GLY A 298 17.78 35.93 1.97
N GLU A 299 18.98 36.51 1.88
CA GLU A 299 19.27 37.79 2.55
C GLU A 299 18.39 38.94 2.06
N GLU A 300 18.18 39.05 0.74
CA GLU A 300 17.31 40.05 0.14
C GLU A 300 15.86 39.87 0.62
N PHE A 301 15.36 38.63 0.67
CA PHE A 301 14.05 38.32 1.23
C PHE A 301 13.97 38.73 2.70
N TYR A 302 15.02 38.44 3.51
CA TYR A 302 15.05 38.80 4.92
C TYR A 302 14.98 40.32 5.14
N LYS A 303 15.66 41.11 4.30
CA LYS A 303 15.63 42.58 4.35
C LYS A 303 14.28 43.15 3.91
N LYS A 304 13.64 42.53 2.91
CA LYS A 304 12.34 42.96 2.38
C LYS A 304 11.41 41.76 2.16
N PRO A 305 10.75 41.26 3.22
CA PRO A 305 9.89 40.10 3.13
C PRO A 305 8.74 40.35 2.16
N LYS A 306 8.49 39.38 1.28
CA LYS A 306 7.40 39.39 0.29
C LYS A 306 6.53 38.15 0.48
N SER A 307 5.34 38.15 -0.12
CA SER A 307 4.44 36.98 -0.10
C SER A 307 5.20 35.72 -0.51
N PHE A 308 5.04 34.66 0.28
CA PHE A 308 5.66 33.36 0.07
C PHE A 308 4.62 32.26 0.34
N PRO A 309 3.75 31.97 -0.64
CA PRO A 309 2.76 30.92 -0.52
C PRO A 309 3.42 29.54 -0.62
N VAL A 310 3.10 28.64 0.30
CA VAL A 310 3.68 27.30 0.40
C VAL A 310 2.63 26.22 0.24
N ILE A 311 3.04 25.09 -0.34
CA ILE A 311 2.24 23.88 -0.38
C ILE A 311 2.75 22.91 0.69
N LEU A 312 1.86 22.34 1.49
CA LEU A 312 2.24 21.31 2.45
C LEU A 312 2.57 19.98 1.76
N ASN A 313 3.54 19.27 2.32
CA ASN A 313 3.90 17.94 1.87
C ASN A 313 2.68 16.99 1.90
N ASN A 314 2.71 15.98 1.05
CA ASN A 314 1.80 14.86 1.12
C ASN A 314 2.13 14.05 2.37
N LEU A 315 1.12 13.83 3.20
CA LEU A 315 1.17 12.83 4.25
C LEU A 315 0.81 11.51 3.58
N TYR A 316 1.75 10.60 3.57
CA TYR A 316 1.51 9.20 3.26
C TYR A 316 1.61 8.51 4.61
N GLU A 317 0.47 8.39 5.29
CA GLU A 317 0.43 7.70 6.58
C GLU A 317 1.10 6.34 6.46
N ASP A 318 1.75 5.91 7.55
CA ASP A 318 2.20 4.53 7.64
C ASP A 318 1.00 3.66 7.30
N ALA A 319 1.11 2.90 6.22
CA ALA A 319 0.14 1.89 5.87
C ALA A 319 0.17 0.81 6.96
N ASN A 320 -0.46 1.11 8.10
CA ASN A 320 -0.67 0.34 9.31
C ASN A 320 -1.57 1.17 10.25
N GLU A 321 -2.87 1.08 10.03
CA GLU A 321 -3.69 0.43 11.05
C GLU A 321 -4.25 -0.87 10.42
N ASP A 322 -4.47 -1.88 11.25
CA ASP A 322 -4.94 -3.24 10.94
C ASP A 322 -3.94 -4.25 10.36
N ASP A 323 -2.91 -4.59 11.15
CA ASP A 323 -2.91 -5.89 11.85
C ASP A 323 -3.19 -5.56 13.32
N GLU A 324 -4.36 -5.99 13.84
CA GLU A 324 -5.04 -5.61 15.09
C GLU A 324 -5.99 -4.39 15.00
N GLU A 325 -7.20 -4.63 15.51
CA GLU A 325 -8.46 -3.92 15.36
C GLU A 325 -8.44 -2.39 15.53
N GLY A 326 -8.99 -1.70 14.53
CA GLY A 326 -10.00 -0.66 14.72
C GLY A 326 -9.51 0.79 14.70
N GLY A 327 -9.76 1.48 13.59
CA GLY A 327 -9.61 2.93 13.50
C GLY A 327 -9.74 3.44 12.07
N GLU A 328 -10.59 4.44 11.88
CA GLU A 328 -10.75 5.27 10.67
C GLU A 328 -9.41 5.95 10.32
N GLU A 329 -8.97 6.26 9.09
CA GLU A 329 -9.65 6.65 7.87
C GLU A 329 -8.61 6.74 6.70
N ALA A 330 -9.10 7.02 5.49
CA ALA A 330 -8.37 7.53 4.32
C ALA A 330 -7.46 6.60 3.49
N ALA A 331 -8.09 5.68 2.74
CA ALA A 331 -7.57 5.17 1.48
C ALA A 331 -8.46 5.60 0.29
N ALA A 332 -7.92 6.45 -0.59
CA ALA A 332 -8.54 6.78 -1.87
C ALA A 332 -8.53 5.56 -2.81
N GLY A 333 -9.59 4.77 -2.78
CA GLY A 333 -9.82 3.64 -3.68
C GLY A 333 -11.21 3.07 -3.49
N VAL A 334 -12.17 3.52 -4.32
CA VAL A 334 -13.60 3.12 -4.33
C VAL A 334 -14.20 3.08 -2.93
N ALA A 335 -14.72 4.23 -2.47
CA ALA A 335 -15.30 4.36 -1.14
C ALA A 335 -16.36 3.28 -0.90
N LEU A 336 -16.26 2.61 0.26
CA LEU A 336 -17.33 1.78 0.81
C LEU A 336 -18.57 2.67 0.98
N ASP A 337 -19.67 2.32 0.32
CA ASP A 337 -20.93 3.05 0.49
C ASP A 337 -21.59 2.68 1.82
N GLU A 338 -21.39 3.50 2.84
CA GLU A 338 -21.90 3.25 4.19
C GLU A 338 -23.43 3.12 4.24
N LYS A 339 -24.14 3.87 3.38
CA LYS A 339 -25.61 3.83 3.34
C LYS A 339 -26.08 2.50 2.79
N LEU A 340 -25.51 2.05 1.67
CA LEU A 340 -25.79 0.73 1.11
C LEU A 340 -25.35 -0.37 2.08
N PHE A 341 -24.17 -0.26 2.69
CA PHE A 341 -23.68 -1.23 3.67
C PHE A 341 -24.64 -1.42 4.85
N ASN A 342 -25.16 -0.33 5.43
CA ASN A 342 -26.15 -0.38 6.50
C ASN A 342 -27.48 -1.04 6.04
N MET A 343 -27.95 -0.71 4.83
CA MET A 343 -29.13 -1.36 4.24
C MET A 343 -28.91 -2.87 4.06
N LEU A 344 -27.70 -3.29 3.65
CA LEU A 344 -27.36 -4.70 3.51
C LEU A 344 -27.22 -5.42 4.87
N LYS A 345 -26.75 -4.74 5.92
CA LYS A 345 -26.72 -5.28 7.30
C LYS A 345 -28.13 -5.54 7.82
N GLU A 346 -29.04 -4.58 7.65
CA GLU A 346 -30.45 -4.74 8.01
C GLU A 346 -31.12 -5.87 7.22
N LEU A 347 -30.87 -5.93 5.90
CA LEU A 347 -31.38 -6.99 5.04
C LEU A 347 -30.86 -8.36 5.47
N ARG A 348 -29.57 -8.47 5.81
CA ARG A 348 -28.98 -9.70 6.35
C ARG A 348 -29.68 -10.14 7.62
N GLN A 349 -29.95 -9.25 8.56
CA GLN A 349 -30.68 -9.59 9.78
C GLN A 349 -32.11 -10.07 9.49
N LYS A 350 -32.79 -9.45 8.51
CA LYS A 350 -34.14 -9.83 8.10
C LYS A 350 -34.18 -11.22 7.45
N GLU A 351 -33.27 -11.50 6.53
CA GLU A 351 -33.19 -12.80 5.86
C GLU A 351 -32.72 -13.92 6.82
N ALA A 352 -31.82 -13.60 7.75
CA ALA A 352 -31.39 -14.50 8.82
C ALA A 352 -32.57 -14.94 9.70
N LYS A 353 -33.36 -13.98 10.20
CA LYS A 353 -34.58 -14.24 10.98
C LYS A 353 -35.60 -15.07 10.20
N LYS A 354 -35.81 -14.77 8.92
CA LYS A 354 -36.74 -15.52 8.05
C LYS A 354 -36.33 -16.99 7.86
N LYS A 355 -35.03 -17.28 7.93
CA LYS A 355 -34.48 -18.62 7.74
C LYS A 355 -34.17 -19.34 9.06
N ASN A 356 -34.42 -18.70 10.21
CA ASN A 356 -33.98 -19.19 11.53
C ASN A 356 -32.49 -19.58 11.53
N LEU A 357 -31.65 -18.72 10.95
CA LEU A 357 -30.20 -18.88 10.93
C LEU A 357 -29.52 -17.61 11.46
N PRO A 358 -28.32 -17.70 12.05
CA PRO A 358 -27.56 -16.51 12.41
C PRO A 358 -27.17 -15.65 11.20
N PRO A 359 -27.05 -14.31 11.34
CA PRO A 359 -26.72 -13.41 10.24
C PRO A 359 -25.43 -13.76 9.49
N PHE A 360 -24.38 -14.18 10.19
CA PHE A 360 -23.07 -14.48 9.59
C PHE A 360 -23.07 -15.71 8.68
N VAL A 361 -24.08 -16.59 8.79
CA VAL A 361 -24.26 -17.75 7.90
C VAL A 361 -24.66 -17.30 6.49
N ILE A 362 -25.46 -16.23 6.41
CA ILE A 362 -25.97 -15.68 5.15
C ILE A 362 -24.81 -15.02 4.37
N PHE A 363 -24.27 -13.93 4.93
CA PHE A 363 -23.07 -13.26 4.42
C PHE A 363 -22.25 -12.72 5.58
N LEU A 364 -20.93 -12.93 5.50
CA LEU A 364 -19.98 -12.33 6.42
C LEU A 364 -19.93 -10.81 6.19
N GLU A 365 -19.45 -10.07 7.19
CA GLU A 365 -19.43 -8.61 7.13
C GLU A 365 -18.54 -8.08 5.99
N ASN A 366 -17.39 -8.71 5.77
CA ASN A 366 -16.51 -8.41 4.63
C ASN A 366 -17.21 -8.61 3.27
N SER A 367 -18.07 -9.61 3.12
CA SER A 367 -18.86 -9.81 1.91
C SER A 367 -19.85 -8.67 1.68
N LEU A 368 -20.48 -8.15 2.75
CA LEU A 368 -21.40 -7.01 2.64
C LEU A 368 -20.65 -5.71 2.31
N GLN A 369 -19.47 -5.51 2.87
CA GLN A 369 -18.62 -4.36 2.55
C GLN A 369 -18.22 -4.37 1.08
N GLU A 370 -17.84 -5.53 0.55
CA GLU A 370 -17.48 -5.65 -0.85
C GLU A 370 -18.68 -5.49 -1.79
N MET A 371 -19.88 -5.96 -1.41
CA MET A 371 -21.12 -5.68 -2.14
C MET A 371 -21.42 -4.17 -2.19
N ALA A 372 -21.22 -3.47 -1.07
CA ALA A 372 -21.41 -2.01 -0.99
C ALA A 372 -20.31 -1.21 -1.71
N THR A 373 -19.22 -1.86 -2.11
CA THR A 373 -18.13 -1.25 -2.88
C THR A 373 -18.27 -1.53 -4.38
N MET A 374 -18.68 -2.75 -4.74
CA MET A 374 -18.73 -3.24 -6.12
C MET A 374 -20.09 -3.09 -6.79
N TYR A 375 -21.14 -2.82 -6.01
CA TYR A 375 -22.52 -2.67 -6.48
C TYR A 375 -22.99 -3.81 -7.41
N PRO A 376 -22.87 -5.09 -7.01
CA PRO A 376 -23.29 -6.21 -7.85
C PRO A 376 -24.81 -6.19 -8.06
N THR A 377 -25.21 -6.27 -9.32
CA THR A 377 -26.60 -6.27 -9.78
C THR A 377 -27.00 -7.57 -10.48
N THR A 378 -26.03 -8.44 -10.76
CA THR A 378 -26.28 -9.78 -11.29
C THR A 378 -25.73 -10.85 -10.37
N THR A 379 -26.27 -12.07 -10.44
CA THR A 379 -25.75 -13.22 -9.67
C THR A 379 -24.28 -13.50 -9.99
N ALA A 380 -23.87 -13.31 -11.25
CA ALA A 380 -22.48 -13.50 -11.67
C ALA A 380 -21.53 -12.43 -11.10
N GLU A 381 -22.01 -11.20 -10.89
CA GLU A 381 -21.26 -10.15 -10.18
C GLU A 381 -21.17 -10.45 -8.68
N LEU A 382 -22.26 -10.94 -8.08
CA LEU A 382 -22.30 -11.30 -6.66
C LEU A 382 -21.33 -12.44 -6.32
N GLU A 383 -21.22 -13.44 -7.20
CA GLU A 383 -20.26 -14.56 -7.08
C GLU A 383 -18.79 -14.11 -7.08
N LYS A 384 -18.50 -12.90 -7.56
CA LYS A 384 -17.13 -12.34 -7.56
C LYS A 384 -16.78 -11.66 -6.24
N CYS A 385 -17.75 -11.37 -5.37
CA CYS A 385 -17.49 -10.82 -4.05
C CYS A 385 -16.85 -11.89 -3.14
N GLN A 386 -15.84 -11.50 -2.37
CA GLN A 386 -15.15 -12.33 -1.39
C GLN A 386 -16.14 -12.90 -0.37
N GLY A 387 -16.04 -14.21 -0.13
CA GLY A 387 -16.92 -14.92 0.80
C GLY A 387 -18.30 -15.28 0.24
N VAL A 388 -18.60 -14.93 -1.02
CA VAL A 388 -19.81 -15.35 -1.71
C VAL A 388 -19.52 -16.57 -2.57
N SER A 389 -20.02 -17.72 -2.13
CA SER A 389 -19.99 -18.94 -2.94
C SER A 389 -21.14 -18.93 -3.95
N LYS A 390 -21.01 -19.73 -5.02
CA LYS A 390 -22.11 -19.98 -5.97
C LYS A 390 -23.39 -20.48 -5.28
N GLY A 391 -23.25 -21.33 -4.26
CA GLY A 391 -24.38 -21.80 -3.45
C GLY A 391 -25.06 -20.66 -2.69
N LYS A 392 -24.28 -19.80 -2.01
CA LYS A 392 -24.79 -18.63 -1.30
C LYS A 392 -25.43 -17.60 -2.22
N ALA A 393 -24.83 -17.33 -3.38
CA ALA A 393 -25.37 -16.41 -4.38
C ALA A 393 -26.75 -16.87 -4.88
N ILE A 394 -26.91 -18.17 -5.12
CA ILE A 394 -28.19 -18.76 -5.55
C ILE A 394 -29.22 -18.77 -4.40
N ARG A 395 -28.79 -19.18 -3.20
CA ARG A 395 -29.68 -19.44 -2.05
C ARG A 395 -30.11 -18.18 -1.32
N TYR A 396 -29.24 -17.18 -1.24
CA TYR A 396 -29.42 -15.96 -0.43
C TYR A 396 -29.25 -14.67 -1.23
N GLY A 397 -28.70 -14.70 -2.44
CA GLY A 397 -28.31 -13.48 -3.16
C GLY A 397 -29.44 -12.63 -3.72
N LYS A 398 -30.59 -13.24 -4.07
CA LYS A 398 -31.68 -12.52 -4.77
C LYS A 398 -32.17 -11.24 -4.03
N PRO A 399 -32.54 -11.29 -2.73
CA PRO A 399 -32.96 -10.09 -2.01
C PRO A 399 -31.89 -8.99 -1.97
N PHE A 400 -30.61 -9.37 -1.92
CA PHE A 400 -29.49 -8.42 -1.88
C PHE A 400 -29.30 -7.75 -3.24
N LEU A 401 -29.39 -8.52 -4.33
CA LEU A 401 -29.33 -7.99 -5.70
C LEU A 401 -30.47 -7.03 -6.00
N ASP A 402 -31.68 -7.32 -5.51
CA ASP A 402 -32.85 -6.45 -5.70
C ASP A 402 -32.62 -5.08 -5.02
N VAL A 403 -32.12 -5.08 -3.76
CA VAL A 403 -31.81 -3.85 -3.01
C VAL A 403 -30.66 -3.07 -3.65
N ILE A 404 -29.58 -3.74 -4.06
CA ILE A 404 -28.43 -3.09 -4.69
C ILE A 404 -28.83 -2.50 -6.04
N SER A 405 -29.62 -3.22 -6.84
CA SER A 405 -30.07 -2.75 -8.16
C SER A 405 -30.95 -1.51 -8.03
N GLN A 406 -31.92 -1.53 -7.11
CA GLN A 406 -32.76 -0.37 -6.82
C GLN A 406 -31.92 0.83 -6.35
N TYR A 407 -30.97 0.59 -5.45
CA TYR A 407 -30.10 1.65 -4.92
C TYR A 407 -29.21 2.28 -6.01
N VAL A 408 -28.66 1.47 -6.91
CA VAL A 408 -27.85 1.93 -8.06
C VAL A 408 -28.68 2.80 -9.01
N GLU A 409 -29.93 2.40 -9.29
CA GLU A 409 -30.84 3.13 -10.16
C GLU A 409 -31.28 4.46 -9.54
N GLU A 410 -31.66 4.46 -8.25
CA GLU A 410 -32.12 5.66 -7.54
C GLU A 410 -31.03 6.72 -7.36
N ASN A 411 -29.76 6.31 -7.23
CA ASN A 411 -28.64 7.20 -6.95
C ASN A 411 -27.73 7.44 -8.18
N ASN A 412 -28.10 6.94 -9.37
CA ASN A 412 -27.33 7.04 -10.61
C ASN A 412 -25.85 6.65 -10.45
N ILE A 413 -25.60 5.50 -9.83
CA ILE A 413 -24.24 5.05 -9.50
C ILE A 413 -23.58 4.40 -10.72
N GLU A 414 -22.43 4.93 -11.14
CA GLU A 414 -21.54 4.27 -12.10
C GLU A 414 -20.79 3.13 -11.40
N LYS A 415 -21.01 1.89 -11.85
CA LYS A 415 -20.39 0.70 -11.24
C LYS A 415 -18.89 0.67 -11.53
N PRO A 416 -18.04 0.29 -10.55
CA PRO A 416 -16.61 0.07 -10.79
C PRO A 416 -16.39 -1.01 -11.86
N ASP A 417 -15.50 -0.74 -12.82
CA ASP A 417 -15.13 -1.72 -13.85
C ASP A 417 -14.64 -3.05 -13.24
N ASP A 418 -15.09 -4.13 -13.86
CA ASP A 418 -15.08 -5.55 -13.46
C ASP A 418 -13.68 -6.21 -13.43
N PHE A 419 -12.68 -5.54 -12.84
CA PHE A 419 -11.32 -6.07 -12.73
C PHE A 419 -11.20 -7.07 -11.57
N VAL A 420 -11.49 -8.34 -11.86
CA VAL A 420 -11.24 -9.45 -10.93
C VAL A 420 -9.76 -9.87 -11.01
N MET A 421 -8.99 -9.54 -9.98
CA MET A 421 -7.61 -10.00 -9.85
C MET A 421 -7.58 -11.52 -9.60
N LYS A 422 -7.02 -12.28 -10.53
CA LYS A 422 -6.65 -13.69 -10.32
C LYS A 422 -5.47 -13.73 -9.35
N SER A 423 -5.65 -14.34 -8.19
CA SER A 423 -4.54 -14.55 -7.27
C SER A 423 -3.59 -15.60 -7.84
N VAL A 424 -2.27 -15.41 -7.66
CA VAL A 424 -1.32 -16.50 -7.86
C VAL A 424 -1.71 -17.59 -6.88
N VAL A 425 -1.82 -18.81 -7.38
CA VAL A 425 -1.99 -20.02 -6.59
C VAL A 425 -0.78 -20.20 -5.68
N ASN A 426 -0.75 -19.47 -4.57
CA ASN A 426 0.08 -19.80 -3.43
C ASN A 426 -0.70 -19.85 -2.10
N LYS A 427 -2.04 -19.80 -2.20
CA LYS A 427 -2.96 -20.27 -1.15
C LYS A 427 -3.86 -21.44 -1.58
N SER A 428 -4.12 -21.65 -2.88
CA SER A 428 -4.96 -22.79 -3.31
C SER A 428 -4.24 -24.15 -3.31
N SER A 429 -2.90 -24.19 -3.31
CA SER A 429 -2.13 -25.41 -3.02
C SER A 429 -2.45 -25.96 -1.63
N ASN A 430 -2.52 -25.08 -0.63
CA ASN A 430 -2.87 -25.49 0.74
C ASN A 430 -4.35 -25.84 0.85
N LYS A 431 -5.26 -25.05 0.28
CA LYS A 431 -6.70 -25.38 0.32
C LYS A 431 -7.03 -26.72 -0.34
N VAL A 432 -6.53 -26.94 -1.56
CA VAL A 432 -6.74 -28.21 -2.27
C VAL A 432 -6.10 -29.38 -1.50
N HIS A 433 -4.91 -29.19 -0.93
CA HIS A 433 -4.28 -30.21 -0.09
C HIS A 433 -5.11 -30.52 1.16
N ILE A 434 -5.54 -29.50 1.91
CA ILE A 434 -6.37 -29.66 3.12
C ILE A 434 -7.65 -30.42 2.77
N ILE A 435 -8.37 -29.99 1.72
CA ILE A 435 -9.59 -30.67 1.25
C ILE A 435 -9.30 -32.14 0.95
N GLN A 436 -8.25 -32.44 0.16
CA GLN A 436 -7.89 -33.81 -0.20
C GLN A 436 -7.50 -34.68 1.01
N GLN A 437 -6.79 -34.12 2.00
CA GLN A 437 -6.40 -34.88 3.19
C GLN A 437 -7.59 -35.11 4.13
N VAL A 438 -8.47 -34.12 4.26
CA VAL A 438 -9.73 -34.25 5.02
C VAL A 438 -10.65 -35.30 4.38
N ASP A 439 -10.78 -35.32 3.05
CA ASP A 439 -11.55 -36.36 2.34
C ASP A 439 -10.97 -37.77 2.52
N LYS A 440 -9.65 -37.87 2.69
CA LYS A 440 -8.94 -39.11 3.03
C LYS A 440 -9.01 -39.48 4.52
N LYS A 441 -9.70 -38.66 5.34
CA LYS A 441 -9.83 -38.84 6.80
C LYS A 441 -8.49 -38.93 7.53
N ILE A 442 -7.52 -38.12 7.09
CA ILE A 442 -6.20 -38.03 7.76
C ILE A 442 -6.36 -37.19 9.04
N PRO A 443 -5.77 -37.60 10.18
CA PRO A 443 -5.83 -36.81 11.42
C PRO A 443 -5.34 -35.36 11.24
N LEU A 444 -6.04 -34.40 11.84
CA LEU A 444 -5.81 -32.96 11.61
C LEU A 444 -4.39 -32.53 12.03
N GLU A 445 -3.83 -33.13 13.08
CA GLU A 445 -2.47 -32.89 13.56
C GLU A 445 -1.43 -33.30 12.51
N MET A 446 -1.72 -34.37 11.76
CA MET A 446 -0.85 -34.84 10.68
C MET A 446 -0.96 -33.92 9.46
N ILE A 447 -2.15 -33.39 9.17
CA ILE A 447 -2.34 -32.38 8.12
C ILE A 447 -1.59 -31.10 8.46
N ALA A 448 -1.71 -30.62 9.70
CA ALA A 448 -1.03 -29.42 10.20
C ALA A 448 0.50 -29.59 10.10
N LYS A 449 1.03 -30.72 10.59
CA LYS A 449 2.46 -31.04 10.54
C LYS A 449 3.01 -31.13 9.11
N ASN A 450 2.27 -31.74 8.18
CA ASN A 450 2.69 -31.84 6.78
C ASN A 450 2.79 -30.48 6.06
N LYS A 451 2.23 -29.42 6.66
CA LYS A 451 2.22 -28.05 6.13
C LYS A 451 2.98 -27.06 7.01
N ASP A 452 3.71 -27.54 8.02
CA ASP A 452 4.38 -26.69 9.01
C ASP A 452 3.43 -25.64 9.63
N LEU A 453 2.16 -26.02 9.82
CA LEU A 453 1.13 -25.19 10.45
C LEU A 453 0.91 -25.61 11.90
N ARG A 454 0.58 -24.65 12.75
CA ARG A 454 -0.08 -24.93 14.03
C ARG A 454 -1.53 -25.38 13.78
N ILE A 455 -2.10 -26.12 14.74
CA ILE A 455 -3.46 -26.66 14.61
C ILE A 455 -4.53 -25.55 14.51
N ASP A 456 -4.35 -24.47 15.26
CA ASP A 456 -5.23 -23.30 15.22
C ASP A 456 -5.19 -22.59 13.87
N ALA A 457 -3.99 -22.42 13.29
CA ALA A 457 -3.80 -21.88 11.94
C ALA A 457 -4.41 -22.80 10.86
N LEU A 458 -4.38 -24.12 11.05
CA LEU A 458 -5.06 -25.06 10.16
C LEU A 458 -6.59 -24.89 10.24
N LEU A 459 -7.15 -24.78 11.46
CA LEU A 459 -8.59 -24.62 11.67
C LEU A 459 -9.11 -23.28 11.11
N GLU A 460 -8.34 -22.19 11.19
CA GLU A 460 -8.60 -20.91 10.51
C GLU A 460 -8.74 -21.07 8.98
N GLU A 461 -7.79 -21.78 8.35
CA GLU A 461 -7.84 -22.03 6.90
C GLU A 461 -9.01 -22.95 6.53
N MET A 462 -9.32 -23.96 7.34
CA MET A 462 -10.47 -24.85 7.15
C MET A 462 -11.80 -24.11 7.26
N GLU A 463 -11.93 -23.17 8.19
CA GLU A 463 -13.09 -22.29 8.28
C GLU A 463 -13.23 -21.42 7.04
N THR A 464 -12.13 -20.84 6.57
CA THR A 464 -12.14 -20.06 5.33
C THR A 464 -12.61 -20.92 4.15
N ILE A 465 -12.22 -22.19 4.09
CA ILE A 465 -12.67 -23.15 3.06
C ILE A 465 -14.18 -23.41 3.20
N ALA A 466 -14.67 -23.69 4.40
CA ALA A 466 -16.10 -23.93 4.66
C ALA A 466 -16.96 -22.70 4.34
N ALA A 467 -16.54 -21.51 4.79
CA ALA A 467 -17.20 -20.25 4.53
C ALA A 467 -17.27 -19.91 3.02
N SER A 468 -16.29 -20.38 2.25
CA SER A 468 -16.20 -20.18 0.79
C SER A 468 -17.09 -21.09 -0.05
N GLY A 469 -17.88 -21.99 0.55
CA GLY A 469 -18.76 -22.87 -0.24
C GLY A 469 -18.40 -24.35 -0.20
N THR A 470 -17.23 -24.70 0.33
CA THR A 470 -16.68 -26.06 0.18
C THR A 470 -17.03 -26.89 1.39
N LYS A 471 -17.74 -28.00 1.17
CA LYS A 471 -18.07 -28.94 2.25
C LYS A 471 -16.80 -29.69 2.70
N LEU A 472 -16.46 -29.59 3.98
CA LEU A 472 -15.42 -30.40 4.61
C LEU A 472 -16.07 -31.54 5.41
N ASN A 473 -15.67 -32.78 5.16
CA ASN A 473 -16.15 -33.92 5.93
C ASN A 473 -15.31 -34.11 7.18
N LEU A 474 -15.74 -33.52 8.29
CA LEU A 474 -15.00 -33.52 9.56
C LEU A 474 -15.54 -34.50 10.60
N ASP A 475 -16.52 -35.33 10.25
CA ASP A 475 -17.18 -36.19 11.22
C ASP A 475 -16.20 -37.15 11.93
N TYR A 476 -15.15 -37.61 11.23
CA TYR A 476 -14.13 -38.47 11.84
C TYR A 476 -13.34 -37.74 12.95
N ALA A 477 -12.93 -36.50 12.71
CA ALA A 477 -12.15 -35.72 13.66
C ALA A 477 -13.02 -35.22 14.82
N ILE A 478 -14.29 -34.90 14.54
CA ILE A 478 -15.23 -34.43 15.56
C ILE A 478 -15.62 -35.56 16.50
N SER A 479 -15.90 -36.76 15.98
CA SER A 479 -16.23 -37.93 16.82
C SER A 479 -15.08 -38.37 17.74
N ASP A 480 -13.85 -38.01 17.44
CA ASP A 480 -12.69 -38.25 18.31
C ASP A 480 -12.60 -37.23 19.46
N MET A 481 -13.24 -36.07 19.33
CA MET A 481 -13.16 -34.94 20.27
C MET A 481 -14.44 -34.69 21.07
N LEU A 482 -15.60 -35.08 20.53
CA LEU A 482 -16.93 -34.75 21.03
C LEU A 482 -17.90 -35.92 20.78
N ASP A 483 -18.67 -36.28 21.81
CA ASP A 483 -19.76 -37.25 21.67
C ASP A 483 -20.98 -36.67 20.93
N GLU A 484 -21.97 -37.51 20.62
CA GLU A 484 -23.16 -37.08 19.86
C GLU A 484 -24.00 -36.03 20.60
N TYR A 485 -24.04 -36.08 21.93
CA TYR A 485 -24.80 -35.13 22.74
C TYR A 485 -24.12 -33.77 22.78
N GLU A 486 -22.79 -33.75 23.00
CA GLU A 486 -21.98 -32.53 22.95
C GLU A 486 -22.03 -31.87 21.57
N GLN A 487 -21.99 -32.67 20.50
CA GLN A 487 -22.14 -32.16 19.14
C GLN A 487 -23.50 -31.51 18.90
N GLU A 488 -24.59 -32.12 19.38
CA GLU A 488 -25.94 -31.57 19.26
C GLU A 488 -26.09 -30.26 20.04
N GLU A 489 -25.58 -30.20 21.27
CA GLU A 489 -25.59 -29.01 22.11
C GLU A 489 -24.87 -27.84 21.43
N ILE A 490 -23.63 -28.04 20.96
CA ILE A 490 -22.85 -27.00 20.28
C ILE A 490 -23.53 -26.57 18.97
N LEU A 491 -24.14 -27.50 18.22
CA LEU A 491 -24.89 -27.16 17.01
C LEU A 491 -26.15 -26.36 17.30
N GLU A 492 -26.87 -26.67 18.38
CA GLU A 492 -28.05 -25.93 18.81
C GLU A 492 -27.67 -24.51 19.25
N TYR A 493 -26.57 -24.38 19.99
CA TYR A 493 -25.97 -23.09 20.31
C TYR A 493 -25.70 -22.25 19.06
N PHE A 494 -24.97 -22.81 18.07
CA PHE A 494 -24.64 -22.07 16.86
C PHE A 494 -25.87 -21.72 16.02
N LYS A 495 -26.99 -22.45 16.12
CA LYS A 495 -28.26 -22.05 15.47
C LYS A 495 -28.89 -20.82 16.12
N GLY A 496 -28.73 -20.66 17.43
CA GLY A 496 -29.35 -19.61 18.22
C GLY A 496 -28.46 -18.38 18.49
N CYS A 497 -27.15 -18.48 18.29
CA CYS A 497 -26.20 -17.42 18.63
C CYS A 497 -26.35 -16.16 17.75
N GLU A 498 -26.16 -14.98 18.35
CA GLU A 498 -26.20 -13.70 17.64
C GLU A 498 -24.83 -13.30 17.06
N THR A 499 -23.74 -13.80 17.67
CA THR A 499 -22.36 -13.44 17.34
C THR A 499 -21.60 -14.66 16.81
N SER A 500 -20.53 -14.40 16.07
CA SER A 500 -19.61 -15.47 15.64
C SER A 500 -18.40 -15.66 16.56
N SER A 501 -18.29 -14.94 17.68
CA SER A 501 -17.14 -15.03 18.61
C SER A 501 -17.09 -16.38 19.31
N LEU A 502 -15.91 -17.01 19.31
CA LEU A 502 -15.70 -18.27 20.05
C LEU A 502 -15.47 -18.04 21.53
N GLU A 503 -14.97 -16.86 21.90
CA GLU A 503 -14.79 -16.46 23.29
C GLU A 503 -16.14 -16.37 23.99
N ILE A 504 -17.15 -15.78 23.33
CA ILE A 504 -18.52 -15.73 23.83
C ILE A 504 -19.13 -17.14 23.88
N ALA A 505 -18.93 -17.94 22.82
CA ALA A 505 -19.40 -19.32 22.81
C ALA A 505 -18.84 -20.16 23.96
N GLN A 506 -17.55 -19.97 24.29
CA GLN A 506 -16.89 -20.66 25.40
C GLN A 506 -17.43 -20.21 26.77
N GLN A 507 -17.82 -18.94 26.91
CA GLN A 507 -18.45 -18.42 28.13
C GLN A 507 -19.87 -18.94 28.30
N GLU A 508 -20.68 -18.96 27.23
CA GLU A 508 -22.08 -19.38 27.28
C GLU A 508 -22.24 -20.90 27.37
N LEU A 509 -21.28 -21.68 26.86
CA LEU A 509 -21.22 -23.14 26.97
C LEU A 509 -20.23 -23.61 28.06
N SER A 510 -20.00 -22.79 29.09
CA SER A 510 -19.02 -23.11 30.14
C SER A 510 -19.31 -24.41 30.87
N ASP A 511 -20.58 -24.79 30.96
CA ASP A 511 -21.04 -26.01 31.65
C ASP A 511 -20.55 -27.29 30.96
N GLY A 512 -20.33 -27.24 29.64
CA GLY A 512 -19.76 -28.35 28.85
C GLY A 512 -18.23 -28.39 28.85
N ASN A 513 -17.56 -27.38 29.42
CA ASN A 513 -16.09 -27.29 29.51
C ASN A 513 -15.36 -27.48 28.17
N TYR A 514 -15.94 -26.95 27.08
CA TYR A 514 -15.39 -27.07 25.74
C TYR A 514 -14.15 -26.17 25.55
N ASN A 515 -13.13 -26.72 24.88
CA ASN A 515 -11.96 -25.96 24.48
C ASN A 515 -12.17 -25.23 23.14
N TRP A 516 -11.27 -24.29 22.82
CA TRP A 516 -11.37 -23.48 21.60
C TRP A 516 -11.38 -24.32 20.32
N GLU A 517 -10.59 -25.41 20.27
CA GLU A 517 -10.49 -26.28 19.10
C GLU A 517 -11.80 -27.05 18.85
N GLN A 518 -12.44 -27.56 19.91
CA GLN A 518 -13.76 -28.23 19.87
C GLN A 518 -14.84 -27.28 19.34
N LEU A 519 -14.88 -26.04 19.83
CA LEU A 519 -15.86 -25.06 19.35
C LEU A 519 -15.57 -24.62 17.91
N LYS A 520 -14.30 -24.43 17.56
CA LYS A 520 -13.86 -24.04 16.21
C LYS A 520 -14.21 -25.11 15.18
N ILE A 521 -13.92 -26.39 15.44
CA ILE A 521 -14.21 -27.48 14.50
C ILE A 521 -15.72 -27.67 14.30
N MET A 522 -16.52 -27.51 15.36
CA MET A 522 -17.98 -27.54 15.27
C MET A 522 -18.55 -26.36 14.49
N ARG A 523 -17.96 -25.15 14.62
CA ARG A 523 -18.32 -24.00 13.80
C ARG A 523 -18.05 -24.24 12.31
N ILE A 524 -16.94 -24.90 11.97
CA ILE A 524 -16.62 -25.29 10.58
C ILE A 524 -17.64 -26.29 10.04
N LYS A 525 -18.04 -27.28 10.84
CA LYS A 525 -19.13 -28.23 10.50
C LYS A 525 -20.45 -27.49 10.29
N PHE A 526 -20.80 -26.57 11.18
CA PHE A 526 -22.00 -25.76 11.09
C PHE A 526 -22.04 -24.94 9.79
N LEU A 527 -20.95 -24.23 9.46
CA LEU A 527 -20.83 -23.46 8.22
C LEU A 527 -20.91 -24.35 6.97
N SER A 528 -20.32 -25.55 7.02
CA SER A 528 -20.35 -26.50 5.90
C SER A 528 -21.76 -27.05 5.62
N VAL A 529 -22.60 -27.17 6.66
CA VAL A 529 -23.96 -27.72 6.57
C VAL A 529 -24.98 -26.64 6.23
N TYR A 530 -24.89 -25.47 6.86
CA TYR A 530 -25.92 -24.42 6.77
C TYR A 530 -25.55 -23.25 5.86
N GLY A 531 -24.26 -23.06 5.56
CA GLY A 531 -23.77 -21.97 4.71
C GLY A 531 -23.80 -22.25 3.21
N ASN A 532 -24.09 -23.48 2.77
CA ASN A 532 -23.98 -23.91 1.37
C ASN A 532 -25.32 -24.22 0.71
#